data_AF-M5FVY2-F1
#
_entry.id   AF-M5FVY2-F1
#
_cell.length_a   1.000
_cell.length_b   1.000
_cell.length_c   1.000
_cell.angle_alpha   90.00
_cell.angle_beta   90.00
_cell.angle_gamma   90.00
#
_symmetry.space_group_name_H-M   'P 1'
#
loop_
_entity.id
_entity.type
_entity.pdbx_description
1 polymer ?
#
loop_
_entity_poly.entity_id
_entity_poly.type
_entity_poly.pdbx_seq_one_letter_code
_entity_poly.pdbx_strand_id
1 'polypeptide(L)'
;ERATGGYLQNPSGSASFTYYSGCSSPACGVTASGYTAAMSQLSFGAASGAGAGDACGRCFSLTGTADPYSPSYTGPFKTVVVKLTDLCPAPENQVWCGQTQANPENQYGAPVHFDLCQDTGASMAFFPSGHGALTGTYTEVSCSQWSGTDGNPLWTGACISGQTTGNWPSTACGNKG
;
A
#
# COMPACT_ATOMS: atom_id res chain seq x y z
N GLU A 1 9.65 13.43 5.13
CA GLU A 1 10.02 13.49 6.57
C GLU A 1 9.70 12.14 7.21
N ARG A 2 10.12 11.87 8.46
CA ARG A 2 9.80 10.60 9.16
C ARG A 2 8.67 10.83 10.16
N ALA A 3 7.73 9.90 10.24
CA ALA A 3 6.68 9.89 11.25
C ALA A 3 7.18 9.28 12.58
N THR A 4 6.35 9.32 13.62
CA THR A 4 6.59 8.61 14.90
C THR A 4 6.98 7.16 14.64
N GLY A 5 8.03 6.66 15.30
CA GLY A 5 8.59 5.32 15.07
C GLY A 5 9.60 5.23 13.92
N GLY A 6 9.91 6.34 13.24
CA GLY A 6 10.88 6.37 12.13
C GLY A 6 10.31 5.84 10.81
N TYR A 7 8.99 5.65 10.73
CA TYR A 7 8.29 5.22 9.52
C TYR A 7 8.32 6.30 8.43
N LEU A 8 8.34 5.87 7.16
CA LEU A 8 8.32 6.72 5.97
C LEU A 8 6.88 6.89 5.47
N GLN A 9 6.20 7.93 5.94
CA GLN A 9 4.77 8.13 5.68
C GLN A 9 4.56 9.51 5.04
N ASN A 10 4.88 9.61 3.75
CA ASN A 10 4.67 10.82 2.97
C ASN A 10 3.36 10.67 2.15
N PRO A 11 2.60 11.75 1.91
CA PRO A 11 1.34 11.67 1.17
C PRO A 11 1.54 11.44 -0.33
N SER A 12 2.74 11.59 -0.87
CA SER A 12 3.03 11.33 -2.28
C SER A 12 4.50 10.97 -2.49
N GLY A 13 4.79 10.31 -3.60
CA GLY A 13 6.16 9.93 -3.96
C GLY A 13 6.21 8.89 -5.08
N SER A 14 7.40 8.34 -5.29
CA SER A 14 7.61 7.17 -6.15
C SER A 14 7.32 5.87 -5.41
N ALA A 15 6.86 4.87 -6.15
CA ALA A 15 6.63 3.53 -5.62
C ALA A 15 6.89 2.44 -6.66
N SER A 16 6.95 1.22 -6.16
CA SER A 16 6.86 0.00 -6.97
C SER A 16 5.55 -0.73 -6.65
N PHE A 17 5.13 -1.58 -7.59
CA PHE A 17 3.81 -2.22 -7.57
C PHE A 17 3.92 -3.69 -7.98
N THR A 18 3.31 -4.58 -7.20
CA THR A 18 3.02 -5.97 -7.58
C THR A 18 1.57 -6.30 -7.24
N TYR A 19 1.21 -7.58 -7.30
CA TYR A 19 -0.08 -8.07 -6.80
C TYR A 19 0.05 -9.37 -6.00
N TYR A 20 -0.93 -9.61 -5.14
CA TYR A 20 -1.06 -10.81 -4.32
C TYR A 20 -2.50 -11.31 -4.24
N SER A 21 -2.69 -12.57 -3.88
CA SER A 21 -4.00 -13.16 -3.59
C SER A 21 -4.17 -13.41 -2.08
N GLY A 22 -5.41 -13.52 -1.62
CA GLY A 22 -5.73 -13.86 -0.23
C GLY A 22 -5.79 -12.66 0.72
N CYS A 23 -6.46 -11.56 0.33
CA CYS A 23 -6.58 -10.36 1.19
C CYS A 23 -7.80 -10.37 2.14
N SER A 24 -8.30 -11.56 2.50
CA SER A 24 -9.50 -11.73 3.35
C SER A 24 -9.23 -11.70 4.86
N SER A 25 -7.96 -11.70 5.29
CA SER A 25 -7.56 -11.53 6.68
C SER A 25 -6.35 -10.59 6.81
N PRO A 26 -6.49 -9.31 6.44
CA PRO A 26 -5.35 -8.42 6.26
C PRO A 26 -4.88 -7.80 7.58
N ALA A 27 -3.67 -7.26 7.61
CA ALA A 27 -2.99 -6.78 8.82
C ALA A 27 -3.69 -5.60 9.55
N CYS A 28 -4.51 -4.80 8.87
CA CYS A 28 -5.35 -3.79 9.53
C CYS A 28 -6.53 -4.40 10.28
N GLY A 29 -6.83 -5.67 10.05
CA GLY A 29 -7.91 -6.42 10.72
C GLY A 29 -9.30 -6.12 10.19
N VAL A 30 -9.40 -5.44 9.04
CA VAL A 30 -10.68 -5.10 8.40
C VAL A 30 -10.50 -5.32 6.90
N THR A 31 -11.37 -6.13 6.30
CA THR A 31 -11.42 -6.30 4.83
C THR A 31 -12.13 -5.13 4.17
N ALA A 32 -12.08 -5.03 2.85
CA ALA A 32 -12.91 -4.08 2.10
C ALA A 32 -13.33 -4.67 0.74
N SER A 33 -14.48 -4.23 0.23
CA SER A 33 -15.02 -4.72 -1.05
C SER A 33 -14.45 -4.01 -2.29
N GLY A 34 -13.91 -2.80 -2.10
CA GLY A 34 -13.23 -2.03 -3.15
C GLY A 34 -11.78 -2.46 -3.35
N TYR A 35 -11.07 -1.79 -4.26
CA TYR A 35 -9.66 -2.08 -4.51
C TYR A 35 -8.83 -1.87 -3.25
N THR A 36 -8.09 -2.90 -2.87
CA THR A 36 -7.22 -2.92 -1.68
C THR A 36 -5.78 -3.20 -2.05
N ALA A 37 -4.87 -2.78 -1.18
CA ALA A 37 -3.45 -3.09 -1.29
C ALA A 37 -2.81 -3.32 0.08
N ALA A 38 -1.68 -4.02 0.06
CA ALA A 38 -0.71 -4.05 1.13
C ALA A 38 0.36 -2.97 0.92
N MET A 39 0.91 -2.40 1.98
CA MET A 39 2.02 -1.42 1.90
C MET A 39 3.30 -1.97 2.53
N SER A 40 4.46 -1.65 1.94
CA SER A 40 5.77 -1.96 2.54
C SER A 40 5.84 -1.54 4.01
N GLN A 41 6.40 -2.40 4.87
CA GLN A 41 6.42 -2.24 6.32
C GLN A 41 6.89 -0.85 6.82
N LEU A 42 7.92 -0.28 6.18
CA LEU A 42 8.46 1.04 6.55
C LEU A 42 7.44 2.17 6.38
N SER A 43 6.42 1.98 5.55
CA SER A 43 5.37 2.97 5.30
C SER A 43 4.03 2.55 5.92
N PHE A 44 3.81 1.25 6.14
CA PHE A 44 2.61 0.72 6.81
C PHE A 44 2.44 1.25 8.24
N GLY A 45 3.54 1.34 9.00
CA GLY A 45 3.51 1.87 10.36
C GLY A 45 3.43 0.82 11.48
N ALA A 46 3.63 -0.46 11.17
CA ALA A 46 3.67 -1.53 12.16
C ALA A 46 4.42 -2.75 11.61
N ALA A 47 5.00 -3.58 12.47
CA ALA A 47 5.57 -4.87 12.10
C ALA A 47 4.51 -5.99 12.10
N SER A 48 4.85 -7.14 11.49
CA SER A 48 3.99 -8.34 11.51
C SER A 48 3.57 -8.70 12.94
N GLY A 49 2.26 -8.86 13.15
CA GLY A 49 1.67 -9.20 14.46
C GLY A 49 1.48 -8.03 15.43
N ALA A 50 1.96 -6.82 15.12
CA ALA A 50 1.78 -5.63 15.97
C ALA A 50 0.42 -4.93 15.79
N GLY A 51 -0.40 -5.41 14.83
CA GLY A 51 -1.71 -4.85 14.50
C GLY A 51 -1.65 -3.71 13.48
N ALA A 52 -2.64 -2.84 13.51
CA ALA A 52 -2.83 -1.78 12.53
C ALA A 52 -1.80 -0.64 12.71
N GLY A 53 -1.07 -0.32 11.63
CA GLY A 53 -0.25 0.88 11.52
C GLY A 53 -1.04 2.09 11.00
N ASP A 54 -0.41 3.26 10.95
CA ASP A 54 -1.12 4.49 10.57
C ASP A 54 -1.55 4.54 9.08
N ALA A 55 -1.01 3.65 8.23
CA ALA A 55 -1.46 3.52 6.85
C ALA A 55 -2.88 2.94 6.73
N CYS A 56 -3.36 2.25 7.77
CA CYS A 56 -4.61 1.51 7.72
C CYS A 56 -5.84 2.40 7.43
N GLY A 57 -6.51 2.08 6.34
CA GLY A 57 -7.70 2.76 5.85
C GLY A 57 -7.46 3.97 4.97
N ARG A 58 -6.21 4.43 4.82
CA ARG A 58 -5.88 5.56 3.92
C ARG A 58 -6.06 5.14 2.46
N CYS A 59 -6.44 6.09 1.61
CA CYS A 59 -6.66 5.86 0.19
C CYS A 59 -5.60 6.54 -0.66
N PHE A 60 -5.13 5.85 -1.70
CA PHE A 60 -4.07 6.36 -2.58
C PHE A 60 -4.44 6.14 -4.04
N SER A 61 -4.27 7.19 -4.84
CA SER A 61 -4.20 7.11 -6.29
C SER A 61 -2.81 6.60 -6.68
N LEU A 62 -2.76 5.44 -7.34
CA LEU A 62 -1.54 4.79 -7.82
C LEU A 62 -1.48 4.91 -9.34
N THR A 63 -0.33 5.27 -9.89
CA THR A 63 -0.12 5.37 -11.34
C THR A 63 1.15 4.62 -11.73
N GLY A 64 1.00 3.59 -12.57
CA GLY A 64 2.14 2.92 -13.19
C GLY A 64 2.76 3.79 -14.29
N THR A 65 4.07 3.75 -14.46
CA THR A 65 4.78 4.53 -15.49
C THR A 65 5.90 3.78 -16.18
N ALA A 66 6.36 2.65 -15.63
CA ALA A 66 7.38 1.81 -16.24
C ALA A 66 7.29 0.36 -15.75
N ASP A 67 7.64 -0.58 -16.63
CA ASP A 67 7.90 -1.97 -16.25
C ASP A 67 9.42 -2.17 -16.08
N PRO A 68 9.92 -2.43 -14.86
CA PRO A 68 11.35 -2.61 -14.62
C PRO A 68 11.92 -3.88 -15.28
N TYR A 69 11.09 -4.86 -15.64
CA TYR A 69 11.49 -6.06 -16.38
C TYR A 69 11.41 -5.89 -17.90
N SER A 70 10.64 -4.91 -18.37
CA SER A 70 10.50 -4.57 -19.79
C SER A 70 10.75 -3.07 -20.04
N PRO A 71 11.99 -2.56 -19.90
CA PRO A 71 12.25 -1.12 -19.93
C PRO A 71 11.86 -0.40 -21.23
N SER A 72 11.70 -1.15 -22.34
CA SER A 72 11.23 -0.62 -23.62
C SER A 72 9.71 -0.56 -23.75
N TYR A 73 8.95 -1.08 -22.78
CA TYR A 73 7.49 -1.04 -22.78
C TYR A 73 7.00 0.37 -22.43
N THR A 74 6.22 0.98 -23.31
CA THR A 74 5.75 2.36 -23.18
C THR A 74 4.29 2.47 -22.73
N GLY A 75 3.68 1.38 -22.26
CA GLY A 75 2.27 1.34 -21.85
C GLY A 75 1.34 0.64 -22.84
N PRO A 76 0.01 0.73 -22.64
CA PRO A 76 -0.66 1.70 -21.77
C PRO A 76 -0.47 1.42 -20.27
N PHE A 77 -0.18 2.46 -19.49
CA PHE A 77 -0.24 2.40 -18.03
C PHE A 77 -1.57 2.94 -17.51
N LYS A 78 -1.91 2.58 -16.28
CA LYS A 78 -3.22 2.88 -15.68
C LYS A 78 -3.07 3.53 -14.31
N THR A 79 -4.16 4.16 -13.88
CA THR A 79 -4.32 4.74 -12.55
C THR A 79 -5.50 4.08 -11.84
N VAL A 80 -5.33 3.73 -10.56
CA VAL A 80 -6.39 3.21 -9.69
C VAL A 80 -6.34 3.89 -8.33
N VAL A 81 -7.48 3.98 -7.64
CA VAL A 81 -7.53 4.37 -6.22
C VAL A 81 -7.70 3.12 -5.38
N VAL A 82 -6.78 2.87 -4.44
CA VAL A 82 -6.84 1.74 -3.50
C VAL A 82 -7.02 2.24 -2.07
N LYS A 83 -7.60 1.40 -1.21
CA LYS A 83 -7.57 1.55 0.25
C LYS A 83 -6.54 0.59 0.85
N LEU A 84 -5.75 1.06 1.81
CA LEU A 84 -4.74 0.23 2.45
C LEU A 84 -5.37 -0.57 3.58
N THR A 85 -5.31 -1.88 3.45
CA THR A 85 -5.87 -2.82 4.43
C THR A 85 -4.81 -3.74 5.00
N ASP A 86 -3.63 -3.81 4.38
CA ASP A 86 -2.68 -4.89 4.64
C ASP A 86 -1.21 -4.44 4.68
N LEU A 87 -0.37 -5.35 5.17
CA LEU A 87 1.06 -5.18 5.34
C LEU A 87 1.80 -6.06 4.33
N CYS A 88 2.77 -5.47 3.62
CA CYS A 88 3.82 -6.21 2.93
C CYS A 88 5.09 -6.21 3.78
N PRO A 89 5.41 -7.30 4.48
CA PRO A 89 6.49 -7.32 5.46
C PRO A 89 7.88 -7.48 4.80
N ALA A 90 8.89 -6.86 5.42
CA ALA A 90 10.25 -6.81 4.88
C ALA A 90 11.02 -8.15 4.89
N PRO A 91 10.99 -9.01 5.93
CA PRO A 91 11.80 -10.23 5.91
C PRO A 91 11.43 -11.17 4.75
N GLU A 92 10.15 -11.27 4.43
CA GLU A 92 9.60 -12.21 3.44
C GLU A 92 9.62 -11.64 2.02
N ASN A 93 9.66 -10.31 1.86
CA ASN A 93 9.50 -9.62 0.57
C ASN A 93 10.65 -8.65 0.28
N GLN A 94 11.89 -9.06 0.52
CA GLN A 94 13.09 -8.19 0.42
C GLN A 94 13.25 -7.43 -0.90
N VAL A 95 12.84 -8.05 -2.01
CA VAL A 95 12.95 -7.43 -3.35
C VAL A 95 12.10 -6.16 -3.46
N TRP A 96 10.89 -6.19 -2.89
CA TRP A 96 9.87 -5.16 -3.11
C TRP A 96 9.57 -4.34 -1.84
N CYS A 97 9.49 -5.00 -0.68
CA CYS A 97 9.09 -4.41 0.60
C CYS A 97 10.22 -4.37 1.62
N GLY A 98 11.47 -4.62 1.20
CA GLY A 98 12.67 -4.64 2.04
C GLY A 98 13.16 -3.27 2.54
N GLN A 99 12.38 -2.19 2.35
CA GLN A 99 12.77 -0.86 2.82
C GLN A 99 12.89 -0.85 4.35
N THR A 100 13.93 -0.21 4.85
CA THR A 100 14.21 -0.01 6.28
C THR A 100 14.57 1.45 6.57
N GLN A 101 14.72 1.81 7.84
CA GLN A 101 15.17 3.17 8.19
C GLN A 101 16.58 3.47 7.65
N ALA A 102 17.48 2.49 7.68
CA ALA A 102 18.87 2.62 7.24
C ALA A 102 19.03 2.51 5.71
N ASN A 103 18.22 1.66 5.07
CA ASN A 103 18.17 1.52 3.61
C ASN A 103 16.72 1.73 3.14
N PRO A 104 16.32 2.97 2.81
CA PRO A 104 14.91 3.32 2.62
C PRO A 104 14.34 2.94 1.25
N GLU A 105 15.13 2.34 0.36
CA GLU A 105 14.70 1.94 -0.97
C GLU A 105 14.79 0.42 -1.14
N ASN A 106 13.92 -0.13 -1.98
CA ASN A 106 13.99 -1.54 -2.37
C ASN A 106 14.97 -1.75 -3.54
N GLN A 107 15.03 -2.98 -4.06
CA GLN A 107 15.99 -3.33 -5.14
C GLN A 107 15.73 -2.60 -6.47
N TYR A 108 14.57 -1.94 -6.61
CA TYR A 108 14.20 -1.14 -7.77
C TYR A 108 14.25 0.38 -7.48
N GLY A 109 14.89 0.79 -6.38
CA GLY A 109 15.03 2.20 -6.00
C GLY A 109 13.73 2.85 -5.54
N ALA A 110 12.70 2.06 -5.21
CA ALA A 110 11.41 2.59 -4.78
C ALA A 110 11.34 2.69 -3.24
N PRO A 111 11.03 3.87 -2.68
CA PRO A 111 10.96 4.07 -1.23
C PRO A 111 9.68 3.50 -0.60
N VAL A 112 8.66 3.26 -1.41
CA VAL A 112 7.39 2.67 -1.00
C VAL A 112 7.03 1.55 -1.98
N HIS A 113 6.36 0.53 -1.47
CA HIS A 113 5.77 -0.51 -2.30
C HIS A 113 4.29 -0.71 -1.96
N PHE A 114 3.48 -0.91 -3.00
CA PHE A 114 2.09 -1.33 -2.87
C PHE A 114 1.89 -2.67 -3.57
N ASP A 115 1.37 -3.64 -2.84
CA ASP A 115 1.02 -4.96 -3.36
C ASP A 115 -0.49 -5.04 -3.52
N LEU A 116 -0.99 -5.00 -4.75
CA LEU A 116 -2.43 -4.83 -5.04
C LEU A 116 -3.17 -6.17 -4.94
N CYS A 117 -4.28 -6.20 -4.19
CA CYS A 117 -5.04 -7.44 -4.02
C CYS A 117 -5.75 -7.87 -5.31
N GLN A 118 -5.53 -9.11 -5.73
CA GLN A 118 -6.22 -9.71 -6.87
C GLN A 118 -7.70 -9.96 -6.58
N ASP A 119 -8.03 -10.36 -5.36
CA ASP A 119 -9.38 -10.78 -4.96
C ASP A 119 -10.41 -9.65 -5.06
N THR A 120 -9.97 -8.40 -4.85
CA THR A 120 -10.82 -7.20 -4.99
C THR A 120 -10.78 -6.61 -6.40
N GLY A 121 -10.01 -7.20 -7.32
CA GLY A 121 -9.88 -6.77 -8.71
C GLY A 121 -8.89 -5.62 -8.94
N ALA A 122 -8.16 -5.17 -7.91
CA ALA A 122 -7.23 -4.05 -8.00
C ALA A 122 -6.10 -4.34 -9.00
N SER A 123 -5.56 -5.56 -8.98
CA SER A 123 -4.48 -5.98 -9.89
C SER A 123 -4.93 -5.97 -11.36
N MET A 124 -6.10 -6.53 -11.67
CA MET A 124 -6.65 -6.57 -13.03
C MET A 124 -6.92 -5.18 -13.58
N ALA A 125 -7.32 -4.26 -12.70
CA ALA A 125 -7.56 -2.86 -13.06
C ALA A 125 -6.26 -2.11 -13.33
N PHE A 126 -5.16 -2.43 -12.63
CA PHE A 126 -3.92 -1.66 -12.68
C PHE A 126 -2.89 -2.19 -13.70
N PHE A 127 -2.65 -3.51 -13.71
CA PHE A 127 -1.58 -4.12 -14.48
C PHE A 127 -2.02 -4.45 -15.92
N PRO A 128 -1.26 -4.03 -16.94
CA PRO A 128 -1.43 -4.54 -18.31
C PRO A 128 -1.12 -6.04 -18.39
N SER A 129 -1.74 -6.73 -19.34
CA SER A 129 -1.48 -8.17 -19.56
C SER A 129 -0.01 -8.42 -19.86
N GLY A 130 0.62 -9.34 -19.12
CA GLY A 130 2.05 -9.66 -19.23
C GLY A 130 2.98 -8.77 -18.41
N HIS A 131 2.47 -7.76 -17.69
CA HIS A 131 3.27 -6.79 -16.93
C HIS A 131 2.86 -6.80 -15.46
N GLY A 132 3.36 -7.78 -14.70
CA GLY A 132 2.94 -8.01 -13.31
C GLY A 132 3.71 -7.25 -12.23
N ALA A 133 4.73 -6.49 -12.62
CA ALA A 133 5.44 -5.59 -11.72
C ALA A 133 5.67 -4.27 -12.43
N LEU A 134 5.46 -3.17 -11.71
CA LEU A 134 5.60 -1.82 -12.26
C LEU A 134 6.31 -0.91 -11.25
N THR A 135 6.82 0.20 -11.75
CA THR A 135 7.20 1.37 -10.95
C THR A 135 6.39 2.57 -11.41
N GLY A 136 6.30 3.58 -10.55
CA GLY A 136 5.59 4.81 -10.85
C GLY A 136 5.38 5.67 -9.61
N THR A 137 4.17 6.24 -9.48
CA THR A 137 3.88 7.26 -8.47
C THR A 137 2.63 6.94 -7.67
N TYR A 138 2.58 7.49 -6.46
CA TYR A 138 1.38 7.46 -5.63
C TYR A 138 1.06 8.85 -5.09
N THR A 139 -0.21 9.09 -4.80
CA THR A 139 -0.68 10.28 -4.07
C THR A 139 -1.86 9.87 -3.19
N GLU A 140 -1.77 10.18 -1.91
CA GLU A 140 -2.86 10.03 -0.96
C GLU A 140 -4.01 10.95 -1.36
N VAL A 141 -5.22 10.41 -1.32
CA VAL A 141 -6.44 11.10 -1.73
C VAL A 141 -7.52 10.87 -0.69
N SER A 142 -8.52 11.75 -0.67
CA SER A 142 -9.76 11.49 0.08
C SER A 142 -10.35 10.14 -0.34
N CYS A 143 -10.72 9.31 0.63
CA CYS A 143 -11.41 8.05 0.37
C CYS A 143 -12.79 8.24 -0.29
N SER A 144 -13.30 9.47 -0.43
CA SER A 144 -14.42 9.76 -1.33
C SER A 144 -14.14 9.43 -2.80
N GLN A 145 -12.87 9.27 -3.19
CA GLN A 145 -12.46 8.84 -4.54
C GLN A 145 -12.35 7.31 -4.65
N TRP A 146 -12.39 6.59 -3.52
CA TRP A 146 -12.35 5.14 -3.49
C TRP A 146 -13.78 4.58 -3.48
N SER A 147 -14.03 3.55 -4.29
CA SER A 147 -15.33 2.87 -4.35
C SER A 147 -15.24 1.55 -3.59
N GLY A 148 -16.14 1.36 -2.63
CA GLY A 148 -16.24 0.13 -1.85
C GLY A 148 -16.84 0.38 -0.46
N THR A 149 -16.86 -0.67 0.35
CA THR A 149 -17.31 -0.66 1.73
C THR A 149 -16.35 -1.47 2.60
N ASP A 150 -16.18 -1.04 3.84
CA ASP A 150 -15.39 -1.80 4.81
C ASP A 150 -16.15 -3.05 5.27
N GLY A 151 -15.42 -4.11 5.56
CA GLY A 151 -15.92 -5.29 6.24
C GLY A 151 -16.03 -5.08 7.75
N ASN A 152 -16.40 -6.15 8.46
CA ASN A 152 -16.41 -6.14 9.91
C ASN A 152 -14.97 -6.27 10.48
N PRO A 153 -14.68 -5.66 11.64
CA PRO A 153 -13.46 -5.94 12.39
C PRO A 153 -13.29 -7.43 12.67
N LEU A 154 -12.11 -7.96 12.35
CA LEU A 154 -11.75 -9.37 12.54
C LEU A 154 -11.22 -9.66 13.95
N TRP A 155 -10.74 -8.65 14.66
CA TRP A 155 -10.19 -8.76 16.01
C TRP A 155 -10.23 -7.41 16.75
N THR A 156 -10.15 -7.45 18.07
CA THR A 156 -10.12 -6.25 18.92
C THR A 156 -8.87 -5.42 18.67
N GLY A 157 -9.05 -4.17 18.25
CA GLY A 157 -7.95 -3.26 17.88
C GLY A 157 -7.73 -3.12 16.38
N ALA A 158 -8.50 -3.84 15.55
CA ALA A 158 -8.54 -3.63 14.11
C ALA A 158 -8.95 -2.18 13.81
N CYS A 159 -8.35 -1.58 12.77
CA CYS A 159 -8.51 -0.16 12.51
C CYS A 159 -8.41 0.16 11.02
N ILE A 160 -9.32 1.00 10.53
CA ILE A 160 -9.33 1.63 9.19
C ILE A 160 -9.61 3.16 9.31
N SER A 161 -9.38 3.74 10.49
CA SER A 161 -9.68 5.16 10.76
C SER A 161 -8.92 6.15 9.87
N GLY A 162 -7.89 5.71 9.14
CA GLY A 162 -7.21 6.51 8.11
C GLY A 162 -8.16 7.04 7.03
N GLN A 163 -9.30 6.38 6.80
CA GLN A 163 -10.22 6.75 5.71
C GLN A 163 -10.92 8.10 5.87
N THR A 164 -11.01 8.61 7.11
CA THR A 164 -11.65 9.90 7.44
C THR A 164 -10.65 10.95 7.92
N THR A 165 -9.37 10.61 7.97
CA THR A 165 -8.32 11.51 8.44
C THR A 165 -7.77 12.31 7.26
N GLY A 166 -7.28 13.53 7.51
CA GLY A 166 -6.55 14.27 6.49
C GLY A 166 -5.31 13.51 6.01
N ASN A 167 -4.83 13.82 4.80
CA ASN A 167 -3.60 13.20 4.27
C ASN A 167 -2.42 13.37 5.23
N TRP A 168 -1.42 12.49 5.12
CA TRP A 168 -0.16 12.66 5.82
C TRP A 168 0.48 14.03 5.49
N PRO A 169 1.13 14.70 6.46
CA PRO A 169 1.37 14.27 7.84
C PRO A 169 0.13 14.43 8.75
N SER A 170 -0.33 13.32 9.32
CA SER A 170 -1.47 13.24 10.24
C SER A 170 -1.43 11.89 10.97
N THR A 171 -2.34 11.65 11.92
CA THR A 171 -2.41 10.37 12.65
C THR A 171 -3.86 9.93 12.79
N ALA A 172 -4.10 8.65 12.50
CA ALA A 172 -5.37 7.97 12.57
C ALA A 172 -5.26 6.73 13.48
N CYS A 173 -4.93 5.56 12.92
CA CYS A 173 -4.73 4.32 13.68
C CYS A 173 -3.44 4.35 14.52
N GLY A 174 -2.48 5.20 14.13
CA GLY A 174 -1.19 5.38 14.80
C GLY A 174 -0.21 4.23 14.54
N ASN A 175 1.07 4.58 14.47
CA ASN A 175 2.15 3.61 14.31
C ASN A 175 2.31 2.73 15.56
N LYS A 176 2.93 1.55 15.37
CA LYS A 176 3.16 0.55 16.41
C LYS A 176 4.65 0.20 16.45
N GLY A 177 5.34 0.66 17.49
CA GLY A 177 6.80 0.56 17.64
C GLY A 177 7.52 1.86 17.39
#